data_AF-A0A257MID9-F1
#
_entry.id   AF-A0A257MID9-F1
#
_cell.length_a   1.000
_cell.length_b   1.000
_cell.length_c   1.000
_cell.angle_alpha   90.00
_cell.angle_beta   90.00
_cell.angle_gamma   90.00
#
_symmetry.space_group_name_H-M   'P 1'
#
loop_
_entity.id
_entity.type
_entity.pdbx_description
1 polymer ?
#
loop_
_entity_poly.entity_id
_entity_poly.type
_entity_poly.pdbx_seq_one_letter_code
_entity_poly.pdbx_strand_id
1 'polypeptide(L)'
;MICHLEASLRLSSDASGAEAAVSDFFKGAVPLLQKGAPEGQGARVTSWKLAGNRIDLVIDSDRFVRAHDALLRLRRPLSELLGKQFRIGVRGLDITKFDIEVQSERSIAHKIPYVRDIRFEGGRLYLSLDVGPEGTLGQSEIENRIPDRIISLLEEKLQSGYGGKTEHWELLWESAARQPKFNRDPTEEMQKEGWIKHGSSRGQWIYGPQATAVFRAFEKIVLEEILRPLAYREMIFPKLDTWDVWKKSGHAQGVYPEIYFVCPPKTRDPAFWEEVMDYYKVTHEVPLDLVKEKIDVPIGGMCYAQCPTFWGFLQGMTLPGDELPICVFDRSGTSHRYESGGIHGIERVDEFHR
;
A
#
# COMPACT_ATOMS: atom_id res chain seq x y z
N MET A 1 -16.88 7.00 -15.48
CA MET A 1 -17.16 6.12 -14.34
C MET A 1 -18.49 6.54 -13.74
N ILE A 2 -19.34 5.58 -13.44
CA ILE A 2 -20.67 5.79 -12.86
C ILE A 2 -20.76 4.89 -11.63
N CYS A 3 -21.34 5.38 -10.55
CA CYS A 3 -21.65 4.61 -9.35
C CYS A 3 -23.15 4.67 -9.09
N HIS A 4 -23.74 3.52 -8.75
CA HIS A 4 -25.14 3.37 -8.40
C HIS A 4 -25.25 2.75 -7.01
N LEU A 5 -25.94 3.41 -6.09
CA LEU A 5 -26.06 3.01 -4.70
C LEU A 5 -27.52 3.01 -4.26
N GLU A 6 -27.96 1.89 -3.69
CA GLU A 6 -29.22 1.77 -2.97
C GLU A 6 -28.92 1.63 -1.49
N ALA A 7 -29.42 2.57 -0.69
CA ALA A 7 -29.19 2.60 0.75
C ALA A 7 -30.46 2.94 1.51
N SER A 8 -30.42 2.66 2.81
CA SER A 8 -31.45 3.07 3.74
C SER A 8 -30.86 3.72 4.99
N LEU A 9 -31.52 4.75 5.49
CA LEU A 9 -31.22 5.39 6.75
C LEU A 9 -32.23 4.93 7.80
N ARG A 10 -31.72 4.36 8.90
CA ARG A 10 -32.55 3.92 10.03
C ARG A 10 -32.82 5.10 10.96
N LEU A 11 -34.08 5.33 11.31
CA LEU A 11 -34.52 6.39 12.20
C LEU A 11 -34.87 5.85 13.59
N SER A 12 -34.86 6.72 14.60
CA SER A 12 -35.18 6.34 15.99
C SER A 12 -36.65 6.05 16.24
N SER A 13 -37.54 6.53 15.38
CA SER A 13 -39.00 6.43 15.52
C SER A 13 -39.66 6.60 14.15
N ASP A 14 -40.97 6.36 14.09
CA ASP A 14 -41.77 6.65 12.90
C ASP A 14 -41.66 8.12 12.52
N ALA A 15 -41.38 8.38 11.23
CA ALA A 15 -41.21 9.71 10.68
C ALA A 15 -42.26 10.04 9.61
N SER A 16 -43.37 9.29 9.52
CA SER A 16 -44.39 9.51 8.49
C SER A 16 -44.90 10.97 8.49
N GLY A 17 -44.97 11.62 9.66
CA GLY A 17 -45.33 13.04 9.80
C GLY A 17 -44.28 14.03 9.27
N ALA A 18 -43.07 13.58 8.91
CA ALA A 18 -41.97 14.41 8.40
C ALA A 18 -41.82 14.32 6.87
N GLU A 19 -42.69 13.59 6.17
CA GLU A 19 -42.57 13.32 4.73
C GLU A 19 -42.42 14.59 3.88
N ALA A 20 -43.20 15.63 4.15
CA ALA A 20 -43.11 16.91 3.45
C ALA A 20 -41.74 17.59 3.65
N ALA A 21 -41.24 17.62 4.89
CA ALA A 21 -39.93 18.22 5.21
C ALA A 21 -38.77 17.44 4.57
N VAL A 22 -38.86 16.10 4.54
CA VAL A 22 -37.87 15.24 3.87
C VAL A 22 -37.91 15.44 2.35
N SER A 23 -39.10 15.62 1.76
CA SER A 23 -39.27 15.93 0.35
C SER A 23 -38.59 17.25 -0.03
N ASP A 24 -38.84 18.31 0.74
CA ASP A 24 -38.23 19.61 0.50
C ASP A 24 -36.72 19.59 0.73
N PHE A 25 -36.24 18.81 1.70
CA PHE A 25 -34.81 18.58 1.90
C PHE A 25 -34.14 17.99 0.66
N PHE A 26 -34.67 16.90 0.09
CA PHE A 26 -34.05 16.26 -1.07
C PHE A 26 -34.13 17.13 -2.33
N LYS A 27 -35.20 17.91 -2.51
CA LYS A 27 -35.27 18.92 -3.59
C LYS A 27 -34.19 19.98 -3.43
N GLY A 28 -33.93 20.43 -2.20
CA GLY A 28 -32.90 21.41 -1.87
C GLY A 28 -31.48 20.85 -1.78
N ALA A 29 -31.28 19.53 -1.87
CA ALA A 29 -29.99 18.88 -1.66
C ALA A 29 -29.07 18.92 -2.90
N VAL A 30 -29.57 19.31 -4.07
CA VAL A 30 -28.79 19.32 -5.33
C VAL A 30 -27.48 20.12 -5.20
N PRO A 31 -27.45 21.36 -4.66
CA PRO A 31 -26.20 22.10 -4.51
C PRO A 31 -25.18 21.42 -3.58
N LEU A 32 -25.65 20.67 -2.57
CA LEU A 32 -24.80 19.92 -1.65
C LEU A 32 -24.10 18.75 -2.34
N LEU A 33 -24.83 18.08 -3.24
CA LEU A 33 -24.37 16.91 -3.99
C LEU A 33 -23.52 17.25 -5.22
N GLN A 34 -23.57 18.51 -5.67
CA GLN A 34 -22.72 19.05 -6.73
C GLN A 34 -21.50 19.82 -6.19
N LYS A 35 -21.46 20.10 -4.88
CA LYS A 35 -20.34 20.85 -4.28
C LYS A 35 -19.01 20.10 -4.47
N GLY A 36 -18.08 20.74 -5.17
CA GLY A 36 -16.77 20.18 -5.50
C GLY A 36 -16.72 19.40 -6.82
N ALA A 37 -17.83 19.32 -7.55
CA ALA A 37 -17.88 18.81 -8.91
C ALA A 37 -17.92 19.97 -9.94
N PRO A 38 -17.45 19.75 -11.17
CA PRO A 38 -17.73 20.63 -12.30
C PRO A 38 -19.23 20.76 -12.56
N GLU A 39 -19.61 21.80 -13.30
CA GLU A 39 -21.01 21.99 -13.69
C GLU A 39 -21.56 20.77 -14.45
N GLY A 40 -22.77 20.34 -14.08
CA GLY A 40 -23.41 19.15 -14.64
C GLY A 40 -22.88 17.80 -14.14
N GLN A 41 -21.94 17.79 -13.19
CA GLN A 41 -21.32 16.58 -12.62
C GLN A 41 -21.59 16.47 -11.10
N GLY A 42 -21.32 15.30 -10.53
CA GLY A 42 -21.51 14.99 -9.12
C GLY A 42 -22.55 13.91 -8.86
N ALA A 43 -23.19 13.97 -7.69
CA ALA A 43 -24.19 13.00 -7.27
C ALA A 43 -25.61 13.55 -7.44
N ARG A 44 -26.56 12.63 -7.62
CA ARG A 44 -27.99 12.91 -7.62
C ARG A 44 -28.73 11.81 -6.87
N VAL A 45 -29.70 12.21 -6.05
CA VAL A 45 -30.70 11.27 -5.52
C VAL A 45 -31.73 11.07 -6.63
N THR A 46 -31.79 9.88 -7.21
CA THR A 46 -32.74 9.56 -8.29
C THR A 46 -34.11 9.17 -7.76
N SER A 47 -34.15 8.56 -6.59
CA SER A 47 -35.39 8.27 -5.87
C SER A 47 -35.16 8.23 -4.37
N TRP A 48 -36.20 8.50 -3.61
CA TRP A 48 -36.23 8.27 -2.17
C TRP A 48 -37.64 7.88 -1.75
N LYS A 49 -37.76 7.18 -0.62
CA LYS A 49 -39.04 6.80 -0.02
C LYS A 49 -38.91 6.80 1.50
N LEU A 50 -39.88 7.39 2.18
CA LEU A 50 -40.02 7.28 3.63
C LEU A 50 -41.04 6.18 3.95
N ALA A 51 -40.64 5.22 4.78
CA ALA A 51 -41.47 4.11 5.21
C ALA A 51 -41.31 3.92 6.73
N GLY A 52 -42.24 4.49 7.49
CA GLY A 52 -42.22 4.47 8.95
C GLY A 52 -40.94 5.07 9.52
N ASN A 53 -40.06 4.22 10.08
CA ASN A 53 -38.78 4.63 10.67
C ASN A 53 -37.57 4.45 9.72
N ARG A 54 -37.78 4.37 8.41
CA ARG A 54 -36.73 4.12 7.42
C ARG A 54 -36.85 5.06 6.23
N ILE A 55 -35.73 5.63 5.79
CA ILE A 55 -35.66 6.39 4.53
C ILE A 55 -34.82 5.60 3.55
N ASP A 56 -35.44 5.11 2.48
CA ASP A 56 -34.77 4.47 1.35
C ASP A 56 -34.35 5.53 0.33
N LEU A 57 -33.18 5.38 -0.26
CA LEU A 57 -32.64 6.30 -1.25
C LEU A 57 -31.81 5.56 -2.30
N VAL A 58 -31.93 6.04 -3.53
CA VAL A 58 -31.12 5.63 -4.67
C VAL A 58 -30.29 6.83 -5.12
N ILE A 59 -28.98 6.63 -5.15
CA ILE A 59 -27.99 7.66 -5.52
C ILE A 59 -27.22 7.18 -6.75
N ASP A 60 -27.29 7.99 -7.81
CA ASP A 60 -26.36 7.88 -8.93
C ASP A 60 -25.29 8.94 -8.80
N SER A 61 -24.07 8.62 -9.20
CA SER A 61 -22.97 9.57 -9.19
C SER A 61 -21.91 9.25 -10.22
N ASP A 62 -21.03 10.22 -10.45
CA ASP A 62 -19.79 10.07 -11.20
C ASP A 62 -18.56 10.06 -10.28
N ARG A 63 -17.38 10.34 -10.86
CA ARG A 63 -16.10 10.33 -10.14
C ARG A 63 -15.91 11.48 -9.16
N PHE A 64 -16.66 12.58 -9.27
CA PHE A 64 -16.40 13.81 -8.51
C PHE A 64 -17.04 13.78 -7.13
N VAL A 65 -18.31 13.39 -7.04
CA VAL A 65 -19.01 13.20 -5.77
C VAL A 65 -19.56 11.78 -5.75
N ARG A 66 -18.75 10.83 -5.31
CA ARG A 66 -19.08 9.40 -5.34
C ARG A 66 -20.26 9.08 -4.41
N ALA A 67 -21.03 8.04 -4.75
CA ALA A 67 -22.32 7.76 -4.14
C ALA A 67 -22.28 7.57 -2.60
N HIS A 68 -21.23 6.96 -2.06
CA HIS A 68 -21.07 6.81 -0.62
C HIS A 68 -20.74 8.13 0.09
N ASP A 69 -19.95 9.00 -0.53
CA ASP A 69 -19.66 10.34 0.01
C ASP A 69 -20.93 11.20 -0.04
N ALA A 70 -21.70 11.12 -1.13
CA ALA A 70 -23.01 11.75 -1.25
C ALA A 70 -23.97 11.30 -0.13
N LEU A 71 -24.07 10.00 0.14
CA LEU A 71 -24.85 9.45 1.24
C LEU A 71 -24.44 10.06 2.60
N LEU A 72 -23.13 10.11 2.87
CA LEU A 72 -22.59 10.68 4.11
C LEU A 72 -22.85 12.19 4.22
N ARG A 73 -22.76 12.93 3.12
CA ARG A 73 -23.10 14.36 3.05
C ARG A 73 -24.57 14.62 3.36
N LEU A 74 -25.49 13.75 2.92
CA LEU A 74 -26.92 13.89 3.18
C LEU A 74 -27.27 13.57 4.65
N ARG A 75 -26.58 12.59 5.24
CA ARG A 75 -26.89 12.08 6.59
C ARG A 75 -26.89 13.15 7.67
N ARG A 76 -25.86 14.01 7.73
CA ARG A 76 -25.74 15.00 8.81
C ARG A 76 -26.83 16.09 8.73
N PRO A 77 -27.01 16.81 7.60
CA PRO A 77 -28.09 17.79 7.45
C PRO A 77 -29.49 17.19 7.67
N LEU A 78 -29.74 15.97 7.18
CA LEU A 78 -31.01 15.29 7.38
C LEU A 78 -31.26 14.96 8.86
N SER A 79 -30.21 14.52 9.57
CA SER A 79 -30.28 14.28 11.02
C SER A 79 -30.56 15.57 11.80
N GLU A 80 -29.96 16.69 11.40
CA GLU A 80 -30.22 18.00 12.01
C GLU A 80 -31.67 18.48 11.78
N LEU A 81 -32.20 18.29 10.56
CA LEU A 81 -33.59 18.63 10.22
C LEU A 81 -34.58 17.82 11.06
N LEU A 82 -34.46 16.49 11.02
CA LEU A 82 -35.35 15.57 11.73
C LEU A 82 -35.25 15.74 13.25
N GLY A 83 -34.05 15.96 13.77
CA GLY A 83 -33.81 16.14 15.20
C GLY A 83 -34.42 17.43 15.75
N LYS A 84 -34.31 18.54 15.01
CA LYS A 84 -34.84 19.86 15.44
C LYS A 84 -36.35 19.96 15.33
N GLN A 85 -36.93 19.53 14.20
CA GLN A 85 -38.34 19.73 13.92
C GLN A 85 -39.23 18.60 14.45
N PHE A 86 -38.74 17.35 14.42
CA PHE A 86 -39.55 16.18 14.70
C PHE A 86 -39.05 15.36 15.91
N ARG A 87 -37.91 15.74 16.50
CA ARG A 87 -37.23 14.99 17.58
C ARG A 87 -36.86 13.55 17.19
N ILE A 88 -36.60 13.31 15.90
CA ILE A 88 -36.22 12.01 15.35
C ILE A 88 -34.72 12.00 15.01
N GLY A 89 -33.99 10.97 15.44
CA GLY A 89 -32.57 10.80 15.15
C GLY A 89 -32.29 9.77 14.06
N VAL A 90 -31.24 9.99 13.26
CA VAL A 90 -30.72 9.00 12.30
C VAL A 90 -29.73 8.08 13.01
N ARG A 91 -30.09 6.80 13.18
CA ARG A 91 -29.37 5.81 13.99
C ARG A 91 -28.30 5.03 13.22
N GLY A 92 -28.43 4.89 11.91
CA GLY A 92 -27.46 4.18 11.10
C GLY A 92 -27.84 4.15 9.63
N LEU A 93 -27.02 3.47 8.85
CA LEU A 93 -27.26 3.25 7.43
C LEU A 93 -27.08 1.77 7.07
N ASP A 94 -27.84 1.30 6.08
CA ASP A 94 -27.67 0.01 5.43
C ASP A 94 -27.51 0.24 3.93
N ILE A 95 -26.71 -0.59 3.27
CA ILE A 95 -26.57 -0.58 1.81
C ILE A 95 -27.03 -1.93 1.30
N THR A 96 -27.98 -1.90 0.36
CA THR A 96 -28.51 -3.10 -0.27
C THR A 96 -27.85 -3.37 -1.61
N LYS A 97 -27.37 -2.32 -2.28
CA LYS A 97 -26.72 -2.42 -3.58
C LYS A 97 -25.70 -1.31 -3.76
N PHE A 98 -24.53 -1.66 -4.31
CA PHE A 98 -23.53 -0.68 -4.73
C PHE A 98 -22.80 -1.24 -5.94
N ASP A 99 -23.12 -0.70 -7.10
CA ASP A 99 -22.48 -1.05 -8.36
C ASP A 99 -21.60 0.10 -8.87
N ILE A 100 -20.46 -0.27 -9.45
CA ILE A 100 -19.51 0.65 -10.08
C ILE A 100 -19.33 0.21 -11.53
N GLU A 101 -19.45 1.18 -12.43
CA GLU A 101 -19.25 1.00 -13.86
C GLU A 101 -18.11 1.91 -14.35
N VAL A 102 -17.13 1.31 -15.03
CA VAL A 102 -15.99 2.05 -15.59
C VAL A 102 -15.70 1.59 -17.01
N GLN A 103 -15.38 2.53 -17.89
CA GLN A 103 -14.89 2.20 -19.22
C GLN A 103 -13.54 1.50 -19.08
N SER A 104 -13.37 0.40 -19.80
CA SER A 104 -12.16 -0.40 -19.70
C SER A 104 -11.91 -1.14 -21.02
N GLU A 105 -10.64 -1.30 -21.37
CA GLU A 105 -10.21 -2.17 -22.46
C GLU A 105 -9.76 -3.55 -21.96
N ARG A 106 -9.78 -3.76 -20.63
CA ARG A 106 -9.17 -4.93 -19.97
C ARG A 106 -10.09 -5.50 -18.89
N SER A 107 -10.02 -6.82 -18.69
CA SER A 107 -10.69 -7.50 -17.58
C SER A 107 -9.78 -7.58 -16.34
N ILE A 108 -10.39 -7.81 -15.18
CA ILE A 108 -9.68 -8.05 -13.91
C ILE A 108 -10.05 -9.46 -13.43
N ALA A 109 -9.06 -10.36 -13.35
CA ALA A 109 -9.30 -11.79 -13.07
C ALA A 109 -9.13 -12.19 -11.59
N HIS A 110 -8.52 -11.34 -10.76
CA HIS A 110 -8.27 -11.65 -9.35
C HIS A 110 -9.34 -11.04 -8.43
N LYS A 111 -9.52 -11.66 -7.26
CA LYS A 111 -10.44 -11.16 -6.23
C LYS A 111 -9.95 -9.82 -5.68
N ILE A 112 -10.86 -8.84 -5.64
CA ILE A 112 -10.66 -7.57 -4.93
C ILE A 112 -11.45 -7.65 -3.61
N PRO A 113 -10.87 -7.31 -2.45
CA PRO A 113 -11.60 -7.25 -1.19
C PRO A 113 -12.86 -6.36 -1.28
N TYR A 114 -13.93 -6.77 -0.62
CA TYR A 114 -15.24 -6.08 -0.62
C TYR A 114 -15.94 -5.98 -1.99
N VAL A 115 -15.47 -6.73 -2.99
CA VAL A 115 -16.13 -6.86 -4.29
C VAL A 115 -16.69 -8.27 -4.40
N ARG A 116 -17.99 -8.38 -4.65
CA ARG A 116 -18.70 -9.66 -4.82
C ARG A 116 -18.50 -10.24 -6.20
N ASP A 117 -18.61 -9.39 -7.22
CA ASP A 117 -18.57 -9.80 -8.63
C ASP A 117 -17.89 -8.74 -9.50
N ILE A 118 -17.14 -9.20 -10.50
CA ILE A 118 -16.50 -8.36 -11.52
C ILE A 118 -16.81 -8.95 -12.89
N ARG A 119 -17.48 -8.18 -13.74
CA ARG A 119 -17.82 -8.55 -15.12
C ARG A 119 -17.20 -7.58 -16.11
N PHE A 120 -16.76 -8.12 -17.25
CA PHE A 120 -16.22 -7.34 -18.35
C PHE A 120 -17.01 -7.64 -19.62
N GLU A 121 -17.81 -6.68 -20.06
CA GLU A 121 -18.71 -6.84 -21.20
C GLU A 121 -18.81 -5.50 -21.96
N GLY A 122 -18.76 -5.54 -23.29
CA GLY A 122 -18.99 -4.35 -24.13
C GLY A 122 -18.03 -3.18 -23.91
N GLY A 123 -16.77 -3.45 -23.57
CA GLY A 123 -15.77 -2.40 -23.29
C GLY A 123 -15.99 -1.67 -21.95
N ARG A 124 -16.70 -2.31 -21.03
CA ARG A 124 -16.98 -1.79 -19.69
C ARG A 124 -16.71 -2.86 -18.64
N LEU A 125 -16.20 -2.41 -17.50
CA LEU A 125 -16.03 -3.20 -16.30
C LEU A 125 -17.15 -2.84 -15.33
N TYR A 126 -17.86 -3.87 -14.87
CA TYR A 126 -18.95 -3.78 -13.90
C TYR A 126 -18.51 -4.46 -12.61
N LEU A 127 -18.55 -3.72 -11.51
CA LEU A 127 -18.29 -4.28 -10.19
C LEU A 127 -19.55 -4.19 -9.35
N SER A 128 -19.88 -5.27 -8.66
CA SER A 128 -20.86 -5.25 -7.58
C SER A 128 -20.13 -5.40 -6.25
N LEU A 129 -20.25 -4.40 -5.38
CA LEU A 129 -19.62 -4.44 -4.07
C LEU A 129 -20.38 -5.39 -3.14
N ASP A 130 -19.66 -5.98 -2.20
CA ASP A 130 -20.20 -7.00 -1.30
C ASP A 130 -20.98 -6.38 -0.13
N VAL A 131 -22.18 -5.88 -0.43
CA VAL A 131 -23.09 -5.19 0.50
C VAL A 131 -24.31 -6.05 0.87
N GLY A 132 -25.09 -5.60 1.85
CA GLY A 132 -26.29 -6.30 2.34
C GLY A 132 -26.04 -7.06 3.64
N PRO A 133 -27.05 -7.82 4.13
CA PRO A 133 -27.01 -8.43 5.48
C PRO A 133 -25.85 -9.41 5.70
N GLU A 134 -25.43 -10.11 4.65
CA GLU A 134 -24.31 -11.06 4.66
C GLU A 134 -23.05 -10.48 4.00
N GLY A 135 -23.09 -9.21 3.56
CA GLY A 135 -22.00 -8.55 2.87
C GLY A 135 -20.92 -8.04 3.83
N THR A 136 -19.69 -7.99 3.34
CA THR A 136 -18.53 -7.47 4.09
C THR A 136 -18.41 -5.95 4.10
N LEU A 137 -19.18 -5.23 3.28
CA LEU A 137 -19.17 -3.77 3.18
C LEU A 137 -20.41 -3.17 3.86
N GLY A 138 -20.24 -2.74 5.11
CA GLY A 138 -21.28 -2.10 5.92
C GLY A 138 -21.05 -0.61 6.17
N GLN A 139 -21.70 -0.08 7.22
CA GLN A 139 -21.58 1.32 7.60
C GLN A 139 -20.14 1.75 7.91
N SER A 140 -19.38 0.90 8.63
CA SER A 140 -17.97 1.17 8.97
C SER A 140 -17.13 1.37 7.71
N GLU A 141 -17.29 0.50 6.70
CA GLU A 141 -16.46 0.50 5.49
C GLU A 141 -16.77 1.73 4.63
N ILE A 142 -18.01 2.18 4.64
CA ILE A 142 -18.46 3.43 4.00
C ILE A 142 -17.85 4.65 4.66
N GLU A 143 -17.93 4.73 5.99
CA GLU A 143 -17.35 5.83 6.77
C GLU A 143 -15.81 5.86 6.62
N ASN A 144 -15.18 4.69 6.53
CA ASN A 144 -13.75 4.51 6.28
C ASN A 144 -13.35 4.68 4.80
N ARG A 145 -14.26 5.05 3.90
CA ARG A 145 -14.00 5.31 2.48
C ARG A 145 -13.38 4.11 1.74
N ILE A 146 -13.80 2.90 2.06
CA ILE A 146 -13.39 1.67 1.34
C ILE A 146 -13.75 1.73 -0.16
N PRO A 147 -14.96 2.18 -0.57
CA PRO A 147 -15.29 2.32 -1.99
C PRO A 147 -14.32 3.24 -2.73
N ASP A 148 -13.82 4.30 -2.07
CA ASP A 148 -12.84 5.19 -2.69
C ASP A 148 -11.53 4.48 -3.00
N ARG A 149 -11.05 3.65 -2.08
CA ARG A 149 -9.82 2.86 -2.26
C ARG A 149 -9.97 1.83 -3.38
N ILE A 150 -11.15 1.20 -3.50
CA ILE A 150 -11.44 0.28 -4.60
C ILE A 150 -11.38 1.03 -5.93
N ILE A 151 -12.03 2.20 -6.03
CA ILE A 151 -12.03 2.99 -7.25
C ILE A 151 -10.61 3.43 -7.62
N SER A 152 -9.82 3.91 -6.66
CA SER A 152 -8.43 4.28 -6.92
C SER A 152 -7.57 3.10 -7.38
N LEU A 153 -7.76 1.91 -6.81
CA LEU A 153 -7.11 0.68 -7.29
C LEU A 153 -7.52 0.33 -8.73
N LEU A 154 -8.79 0.53 -9.08
CA LEU A 154 -9.25 0.32 -10.46
C LEU A 154 -8.62 1.33 -11.41
N GLU A 155 -8.62 2.61 -11.07
CA GLU A 155 -8.00 3.66 -11.87
C GLU A 155 -6.51 3.34 -12.12
N GLU A 156 -5.78 2.91 -11.09
CA GLU A 156 -4.38 2.45 -11.20
C GLU A 156 -4.25 1.27 -12.17
N LYS A 157 -5.08 0.22 -12.00
CA LYS A 157 -5.05 -0.98 -12.85
C LYS A 157 -5.43 -0.72 -14.31
N LEU A 158 -6.23 0.31 -14.55
CA LEU A 158 -6.73 0.68 -15.88
C LEU A 158 -5.85 1.70 -16.59
N GLN A 159 -4.87 2.31 -15.92
CA GLN A 159 -3.90 3.21 -16.56
C GLN A 159 -3.10 2.48 -17.65
N SER A 160 -2.91 3.16 -18.78
CA SER A 160 -2.04 2.69 -19.87
C SER A 160 -0.62 2.49 -19.33
N GLY A 161 -0.06 1.30 -19.53
CA GLY A 161 1.26 0.93 -18.99
C GLY A 161 1.23 0.20 -17.64
N TYR A 162 0.07 0.00 -17.01
CA TYR A 162 -0.03 -0.82 -15.81
C TYR A 162 0.49 -2.24 -16.04
N GLY A 163 1.48 -2.65 -15.26
CA GLY A 163 2.19 -3.94 -15.39
C GLY A 163 3.18 -4.02 -16.57
N GLY A 164 3.36 -2.93 -17.34
CA GLY A 164 4.31 -2.87 -18.43
C GLY A 164 5.74 -2.66 -17.93
N LYS A 165 6.65 -3.56 -18.30
CA LYS A 165 8.11 -3.44 -18.07
C LYS A 165 8.79 -2.42 -18.99
N THR A 166 8.06 -1.47 -19.56
CA THR A 166 8.64 -0.40 -20.36
C THR A 166 9.35 0.55 -19.40
N GLU A 167 10.65 0.35 -19.27
CA GLU A 167 11.53 1.27 -18.57
C GLU A 167 11.42 2.64 -19.23
N HIS A 168 11.06 3.65 -18.43
CA HIS A 168 11.07 5.02 -18.91
C HIS A 168 12.49 5.56 -18.75
N TRP A 169 13.20 5.70 -19.87
CA TRP A 169 14.61 6.13 -19.89
C TRP A 169 14.81 7.37 -20.76
N GLU A 170 15.57 8.34 -20.24
CA GLU A 170 15.96 9.56 -20.93
C GLU A 170 17.43 9.89 -20.60
N LEU A 171 18.25 10.09 -21.63
CA LEU A 171 19.66 10.44 -21.45
C LEU A 171 19.82 11.92 -21.08
N LEU A 172 20.28 12.20 -19.87
CA LEU A 172 20.58 13.57 -19.43
C LEU A 172 22.01 14.01 -19.77
N TRP A 173 22.97 13.12 -19.54
CA TRP A 173 24.39 13.40 -19.75
C TRP A 173 25.16 12.10 -19.95
N GLU A 174 26.16 12.14 -20.84
CA GLU A 174 27.07 11.04 -21.10
C GLU A 174 28.51 11.56 -21.11
N SER A 175 29.42 10.82 -20.46
CA SER A 175 30.84 11.13 -20.53
C SER A 175 31.40 10.79 -21.91
N ALA A 176 32.43 11.51 -22.38
CA ALA A 176 33.16 11.11 -23.58
C ALA A 176 33.66 9.66 -23.48
N ALA A 177 33.53 8.91 -24.57
CA ALA A 177 33.95 7.52 -24.64
C ALA A 177 35.44 7.37 -24.25
N ARG A 178 35.73 6.40 -23.38
CA ARG A 178 37.08 6.06 -22.94
C ARG A 178 37.49 4.71 -23.52
N GLN A 179 38.77 4.54 -23.82
CA GLN A 179 39.27 3.22 -24.23
C GLN A 179 39.19 2.23 -23.06
N PRO A 180 38.51 1.08 -23.22
CA PRO A 180 38.47 0.04 -22.20
C PRO A 180 39.87 -0.54 -21.96
N LYS A 181 40.39 -0.42 -20.74
CA LYS A 181 41.69 -1.00 -20.34
C LYS A 181 41.58 -2.43 -19.83
N PHE A 182 40.36 -2.90 -19.61
CA PHE A 182 40.03 -4.21 -19.04
C PHE A 182 38.72 -4.69 -19.65
N ASN A 183 38.65 -5.97 -20.02
CA ASN A 183 37.53 -6.55 -20.78
C ASN A 183 37.12 -7.94 -20.29
N ARG A 184 37.54 -8.32 -19.07
CA ARG A 184 37.16 -9.60 -18.44
C ARG A 184 36.05 -9.36 -17.42
N ASP A 185 35.35 -10.42 -17.03
CA ASP A 185 34.35 -10.36 -15.97
C ASP A 185 35.03 -10.11 -14.61
N PRO A 186 34.73 -9.01 -13.90
CA PRO A 186 35.34 -8.72 -12.62
C PRO A 186 35.02 -9.79 -11.55
N THR A 187 33.82 -10.39 -11.57
CA THR A 187 33.42 -11.43 -10.62
C THR A 187 34.31 -12.65 -10.79
N GLU A 188 34.44 -13.16 -12.02
CA GLU A 188 35.26 -14.34 -12.29
C GLU A 188 36.72 -14.13 -11.90
N GLU A 189 37.28 -12.95 -12.21
CA GLU A 189 38.67 -12.64 -11.88
C GLU A 189 38.87 -12.51 -10.37
N MET A 190 37.94 -11.87 -9.66
CA MET A 190 37.97 -11.79 -8.20
C MET A 190 37.82 -13.17 -7.54
N GLN A 191 37.05 -14.10 -8.12
CA GLN A 191 36.98 -15.48 -7.64
C GLN A 191 38.28 -16.24 -7.88
N LYS A 192 38.85 -16.16 -9.08
CA LYS A 192 40.12 -16.81 -9.45
C LYS A 192 41.26 -16.38 -8.53
N GLU A 193 41.33 -15.08 -8.23
CA GLU A 193 42.33 -14.49 -7.34
C GLU A 193 42.01 -14.65 -5.84
N GLY A 194 40.86 -15.25 -5.50
CA GLY A 194 40.45 -15.50 -4.12
C GLY A 194 40.00 -14.27 -3.32
N TRP A 195 39.63 -13.19 -4.01
CA TRP A 195 39.11 -11.97 -3.39
C TRP A 195 37.68 -12.12 -2.89
N ILE A 196 36.89 -12.98 -3.54
CA ILE A 196 35.50 -13.25 -3.17
C ILE A 196 35.20 -14.76 -3.24
N LYS A 197 34.23 -15.19 -2.45
CA LYS A 197 33.64 -16.52 -2.52
C LYS A 197 32.13 -16.41 -2.37
N HIS A 198 31.38 -17.34 -2.96
CA HIS A 198 29.94 -17.40 -2.71
C HIS A 198 29.67 -17.61 -1.21
N GLY A 199 28.69 -16.86 -0.69
CA GLY A 199 28.09 -17.12 0.60
C GLY A 199 27.20 -18.36 0.57
N SER A 200 26.65 -18.72 1.73
CA SER A 200 25.74 -19.86 1.83
C SER A 200 24.32 -19.55 1.32
N SER A 201 23.94 -18.26 1.28
CA SER A 201 22.65 -17.83 0.76
C SER A 201 22.70 -17.53 -0.75
N ARG A 202 21.53 -17.56 -1.39
CA ARG A 202 21.36 -17.11 -2.78
C ARG A 202 21.88 -15.69 -2.94
N GLY A 203 22.58 -15.43 -4.05
CA GLY A 203 23.03 -14.09 -4.42
C GLY A 203 23.96 -13.43 -3.39
N GLN A 204 24.57 -14.19 -2.48
CA GLN A 204 25.42 -13.69 -1.40
C GLN A 204 26.90 -13.94 -1.71
N TRP A 205 27.75 -13.02 -1.27
CA TRP A 205 29.20 -13.10 -1.42
C TRP A 205 29.92 -12.81 -0.11
N ILE A 206 30.95 -13.60 0.18
CA ILE A 206 31.95 -13.33 1.21
C ILE A 206 33.10 -12.57 0.55
N TYR A 207 33.34 -11.36 1.03
CA TYR A 207 34.42 -10.50 0.54
C TYR A 207 35.67 -10.69 1.41
N GLY A 208 36.74 -11.17 0.79
CA GLY A 208 38.06 -11.27 1.42
C GLY A 208 38.75 -9.90 1.53
N PRO A 209 39.92 -9.83 2.21
CA PRO A 209 40.57 -8.57 2.55
C PRO A 209 40.79 -7.61 1.39
N GLN A 210 41.17 -8.11 0.21
CA GLN A 210 41.43 -7.30 -0.99
C GLN A 210 40.15 -6.62 -1.49
N ALA A 211 39.04 -7.36 -1.61
CA ALA A 211 37.76 -6.79 -2.01
C ALA A 211 37.22 -5.83 -0.93
N THR A 212 37.34 -6.17 0.36
CA THR A 212 36.95 -5.28 1.45
C THR A 212 37.72 -3.96 1.44
N ALA A 213 39.02 -3.98 1.12
CA ALA A 213 39.82 -2.77 1.00
C ALA A 213 39.29 -1.84 -0.11
N VAL A 214 38.83 -2.40 -1.23
CA VAL A 214 38.18 -1.63 -2.31
C VAL A 214 36.87 -1.00 -1.83
N PHE A 215 36.02 -1.77 -1.14
CA PHE A 215 34.76 -1.24 -0.56
C PHE A 215 35.03 -0.07 0.39
N ARG A 216 36.02 -0.21 1.28
CA ARG A 216 36.40 0.85 2.24
C ARG A 216 37.01 2.07 1.54
N ALA A 217 37.73 1.88 0.44
CA ALA A 217 38.25 2.99 -0.35
C ALA A 217 37.10 3.78 -1.01
N PHE A 218 36.11 3.11 -1.60
CA PHE A 218 34.92 3.78 -2.13
C PHE A 218 34.12 4.51 -1.05
N GLU A 219 33.90 3.86 0.09
CA GLU A 219 33.24 4.47 1.25
C GLU A 219 33.96 5.74 1.71
N LYS A 220 35.29 5.70 1.79
CA LYS A 220 36.12 6.86 2.15
C LYS A 220 35.99 8.00 1.14
N ILE A 221 36.03 7.70 -0.17
CA ILE A 221 35.87 8.70 -1.23
C ILE A 221 34.50 9.39 -1.12
N VAL A 222 33.42 8.62 -0.97
CA VAL A 222 32.07 9.20 -0.81
C VAL A 222 32.00 10.08 0.44
N LEU A 223 32.59 9.65 1.55
CA LEU A 223 32.61 10.44 2.78
C LEU A 223 33.40 11.75 2.63
N GLU A 224 34.58 11.69 2.02
CA GLU A 224 35.52 12.81 1.94
C GLU A 224 35.17 13.81 0.82
N GLU A 225 34.74 13.32 -0.33
CA GLU A 225 34.55 14.13 -1.54
C GLU A 225 33.09 14.56 -1.74
N ILE A 226 32.13 13.89 -1.09
CA ILE A 226 30.69 14.18 -1.27
C ILE A 226 30.04 14.58 0.05
N LEU A 227 30.00 13.69 1.05
CA LEU A 227 29.17 13.88 2.24
C LEU A 227 29.70 14.99 3.16
N ARG A 228 31.02 15.00 3.45
CA ARG A 228 31.63 16.04 4.29
C ARG A 228 31.57 17.44 3.67
N PRO A 229 31.93 17.66 2.38
CA PRO A 229 31.82 18.97 1.76
C PRO A 229 30.38 19.49 1.71
N LEU A 230 29.40 18.60 1.61
CA LEU A 230 27.97 18.93 1.65
C LEU A 230 27.36 18.93 3.06
N ALA A 231 28.20 18.80 4.10
CA ALA A 231 27.82 18.85 5.51
C ALA A 231 26.73 17.82 5.95
N TYR A 232 26.70 16.65 5.31
CA TYR A 232 25.82 15.55 5.73
C TYR A 232 26.25 14.99 7.08
N ARG A 233 25.26 14.65 7.92
CA ARG A 233 25.47 14.08 9.25
C ARG A 233 25.15 12.59 9.28
N GLU A 234 26.03 11.82 9.88
CA GLU A 234 25.85 10.36 9.96
C GLU A 234 24.75 10.01 10.96
N MET A 235 23.92 9.04 10.58
CA MET A 235 22.92 8.40 11.43
C MET A 235 22.98 6.89 11.22
N ILE A 236 22.44 6.13 12.18
CA ILE A 236 22.29 4.68 12.08
C ILE A 236 20.81 4.37 11.90
N PHE A 237 20.47 3.84 10.72
CA PHE A 237 19.09 3.44 10.42
C PHE A 237 18.86 1.96 10.77
N PRO A 238 17.72 1.60 11.37
CA PRO A 238 17.32 0.21 11.54
C PRO A 238 17.35 -0.56 10.22
N LYS A 239 17.75 -1.84 10.28
CA LYS A 239 17.85 -2.75 9.13
C LYS A 239 16.76 -3.83 9.07
N LEU A 240 15.83 -3.78 10.02
CA LEU A 240 14.58 -4.53 10.01
C LEU A 240 13.46 -3.52 9.73
N ASP A 241 12.85 -3.63 8.56
CA ASP A 241 11.75 -2.79 8.12
C ASP A 241 10.42 -3.43 8.58
N THR A 242 9.62 -2.72 9.37
CA THR A 242 8.31 -3.22 9.82
C THR A 242 7.19 -2.82 8.86
N TRP A 243 6.03 -3.48 8.98
CA TRP A 243 4.83 -3.10 8.22
C TRP A 243 4.42 -1.63 8.41
N ASP A 244 4.63 -1.04 9.59
CA ASP A 244 4.29 0.36 9.83
C ASP A 244 5.16 1.33 9.02
N VAL A 245 6.44 0.98 8.84
CA VAL A 245 7.38 1.75 8.00
C VAL A 245 6.99 1.65 6.52
N TRP A 246 6.70 0.45 6.04
CA TRP A 246 6.32 0.24 4.64
C TRP A 246 4.92 0.74 4.28
N LYS A 247 3.97 0.74 5.22
CA LYS A 247 2.65 1.38 5.04
C LYS A 247 2.78 2.88 4.81
N LYS A 248 3.61 3.56 5.60
CA LYS A 248 3.79 5.02 5.51
C LYS A 248 4.61 5.45 4.31
N SER A 249 5.63 4.67 3.95
CA SER A 249 6.48 4.96 2.79
C SER A 249 5.86 4.52 1.44
N GLY A 250 4.72 3.82 1.46
CA GLY A 250 4.03 3.34 0.26
C GLY A 250 4.52 1.98 -0.27
N HIS A 251 5.65 1.46 0.22
CA HIS A 251 6.20 0.16 -0.21
C HIS A 251 5.23 -1.02 -0.01
N ALA A 252 4.37 -0.95 1.01
CA ALA A 252 3.33 -1.96 1.26
C ALA A 252 2.29 -2.08 0.12
N GLN A 253 2.34 -1.24 -0.91
CA GLN A 253 1.49 -1.36 -2.09
C GLN A 253 1.99 -2.43 -3.08
N GLY A 254 3.27 -2.82 -3.05
CA GLY A 254 3.80 -3.71 -4.10
C GLY A 254 5.14 -4.41 -3.86
N VAL A 255 5.86 -4.16 -2.76
CA VAL A 255 7.24 -4.68 -2.55
C VAL A 255 7.32 -6.21 -2.33
N TYR A 256 6.19 -6.87 -2.14
CA TYR A 256 6.08 -8.28 -1.71
C TYR A 256 6.89 -9.32 -2.51
N PRO A 257 7.03 -9.22 -3.84
CA PRO A 257 7.80 -10.22 -4.62
C PRO A 257 9.31 -10.20 -4.37
N GLU A 258 9.84 -9.14 -3.75
CA GLU A 258 11.28 -8.86 -3.73
C GLU A 258 11.87 -8.82 -2.31
N ILE A 259 11.06 -8.97 -1.26
CA ILE A 259 11.54 -8.82 0.12
C ILE A 259 11.90 -10.16 0.77
N TYR A 260 12.92 -10.13 1.62
CA TYR A 260 13.18 -11.19 2.58
C TYR A 260 12.34 -10.94 3.84
N PHE A 261 11.29 -11.73 4.03
CA PHE A 261 10.41 -11.64 5.19
C PHE A 261 11.14 -12.03 6.48
N VAL A 262 10.79 -11.34 7.57
CA VAL A 262 11.32 -11.63 8.92
C VAL A 262 10.17 -12.05 9.82
N CYS A 263 10.29 -13.24 10.40
CA CYS A 263 9.34 -13.81 11.36
C CYS A 263 10.03 -14.02 12.71
N PRO A 264 9.48 -13.48 13.82
CA PRO A 264 9.98 -13.78 15.15
C PRO A 264 9.53 -15.18 15.60
N PRO A 265 10.17 -15.78 16.62
CA PRO A 265 9.62 -16.97 17.27
C PRO A 265 8.30 -16.66 17.99
N LYS A 266 7.33 -17.59 18.00
CA LYS A 266 6.07 -17.42 18.76
C LYS A 266 6.30 -17.24 20.27
N THR A 267 7.34 -17.86 20.80
CA THR A 267 7.74 -17.76 22.21
C THR A 267 9.23 -18.00 22.38
N ARG A 268 9.78 -17.49 23.48
CA ARG A 268 11.18 -17.73 23.90
C ARG A 268 11.32 -18.96 24.81
N ASP A 269 10.22 -19.62 25.17
CA ASP A 269 10.21 -20.80 26.04
C ASP A 269 11.03 -21.94 25.41
N PRO A 270 12.14 -22.38 26.04
CA PRO A 270 12.95 -23.47 25.53
C PRO A 270 12.16 -24.78 25.34
N ALA A 271 11.18 -25.07 26.20
CA ALA A 271 10.37 -26.29 26.11
C ALA A 271 9.55 -26.32 24.80
N PHE A 272 9.11 -25.16 24.32
CA PHE A 272 8.42 -25.04 23.04
C PHE A 272 9.31 -25.40 21.83
N TRP A 273 10.62 -25.17 21.94
CA TRP A 273 11.62 -25.42 20.89
C TRP A 273 12.36 -26.76 21.02
N GLU A 274 12.15 -27.49 22.12
CA GLU A 274 12.86 -28.74 22.42
C GLU A 274 12.74 -29.76 21.28
N GLU A 275 11.52 -29.92 20.76
CA GLU A 275 11.21 -30.81 19.64
C GLU A 275 12.04 -30.50 18.37
N VAL A 276 12.28 -29.23 18.04
CA VAL A 276 13.10 -28.83 16.89
C VAL A 276 14.57 -29.22 17.11
N MET A 277 15.06 -28.97 18.33
CA MET A 277 16.45 -29.29 18.68
C MET A 277 16.69 -30.80 18.69
N ASP A 278 15.74 -31.57 19.21
CA ASP A 278 15.85 -33.03 19.30
C ASP A 278 15.75 -33.68 17.93
N TYR A 279 14.86 -33.19 17.05
CA TYR A 279 14.80 -33.63 15.66
C TYR A 279 16.19 -33.51 15.00
N TYR A 280 16.81 -32.33 15.07
CA TYR A 280 18.14 -32.13 14.49
C TYR A 280 19.22 -33.00 15.12
N LYS A 281 19.21 -33.21 16.45
CA LYS A 281 20.20 -34.08 17.11
C LYS A 281 20.11 -35.54 16.64
N VAL A 282 18.90 -36.01 16.32
CA VAL A 282 18.65 -37.39 15.88
C VAL A 282 18.90 -37.57 14.39
N THR A 283 18.49 -36.61 13.55
CA THR A 283 18.50 -36.74 12.09
C THR A 283 19.65 -36.01 11.41
N HIS A 284 20.25 -35.02 12.08
CA HIS A 284 21.14 -34.02 11.49
C HIS A 284 20.52 -33.18 10.37
N GLU A 285 19.18 -33.12 10.33
CA GLU A 285 18.40 -32.33 9.38
C GLU A 285 17.56 -31.27 10.11
N VAL A 286 17.42 -30.09 9.51
CA VAL A 286 16.60 -29.00 10.09
C VAL A 286 15.13 -29.23 9.70
N PRO A 287 14.19 -29.37 10.65
CA PRO A 287 12.79 -29.65 10.35
C PRO A 287 12.05 -28.36 9.92
N LEU A 288 12.14 -28.00 8.63
CA LEU A 288 11.65 -26.71 8.13
C LEU A 288 10.14 -26.48 8.33
N ASP A 289 9.32 -27.51 8.15
CA ASP A 289 7.86 -27.40 8.36
C ASP A 289 7.55 -27.14 9.85
N LEU A 290 8.24 -27.84 10.76
CA LEU A 290 8.10 -27.62 12.20
C LEU A 290 8.55 -26.22 12.62
N VAL A 291 9.66 -25.73 12.04
CA VAL A 291 10.13 -24.36 12.27
C VAL A 291 9.07 -23.35 11.78
N LYS A 292 8.50 -23.56 10.59
CA LYS A 292 7.45 -22.72 10.02
C LYS A 292 6.20 -22.66 10.91
N GLU A 293 5.83 -23.77 11.55
CA GLU A 293 4.71 -23.81 12.50
C GLU A 293 5.03 -23.09 13.82
N LYS A 294 6.30 -23.05 14.24
CA LYS A 294 6.73 -22.48 15.52
C LYS A 294 7.13 -21.00 15.46
N ILE A 295 7.43 -20.46 14.27
CA ILE A 295 7.59 -19.02 14.06
C ILE A 295 6.23 -18.32 13.94
N ASP A 296 6.20 -17.04 14.30
CA ASP A 296 5.01 -16.20 14.21
C ASP A 296 4.82 -15.64 12.79
N VAL A 297 3.75 -14.89 12.57
CA VAL A 297 3.51 -14.18 11.32
C VAL A 297 4.63 -13.16 11.02
N PRO A 298 4.92 -12.87 9.74
CA PRO A 298 5.94 -11.89 9.39
C PRO A 298 5.64 -10.52 9.99
N ILE A 299 6.64 -9.88 10.59
CA ILE A 299 6.53 -8.50 11.15
C ILE A 299 6.95 -7.42 10.15
N GLY A 300 7.49 -7.86 9.01
CA GLY A 300 8.04 -7.04 7.94
C GLY A 300 9.13 -7.81 7.21
N GLY A 301 10.26 -7.17 6.94
CA GLY A 301 11.40 -7.83 6.30
C GLY A 301 12.74 -7.14 6.54
N MET A 302 13.78 -7.71 5.94
CA MET A 302 15.10 -7.09 5.91
C MET A 302 15.07 -5.79 5.09
N CYS A 303 15.98 -4.87 5.42
CA CYS A 303 16.14 -3.58 4.77
C CYS A 303 16.07 -3.65 3.23
N TYR A 304 15.04 -3.03 2.63
CA TYR A 304 14.84 -3.05 1.17
C TYR A 304 15.35 -1.77 0.47
N ALA A 305 15.01 -0.60 1.03
CA ALA A 305 15.33 0.72 0.46
C ALA A 305 16.17 1.61 1.38
N GLN A 306 16.51 1.15 2.60
CA GLN A 306 17.35 1.82 3.61
C GLN A 306 16.77 3.10 4.22
N CYS A 307 16.31 4.06 3.42
CA CYS A 307 15.76 5.31 3.92
C CYS A 307 14.38 5.22 4.61
N PRO A 308 13.50 4.21 4.39
CA PRO A 308 12.18 4.22 5.02
C PRO A 308 12.21 4.26 6.56
N THR A 309 13.16 3.56 7.19
CA THR A 309 13.25 3.46 8.65
C THR A 309 13.72 4.75 9.31
N PHE A 310 14.47 5.60 8.59
CA PHE A 310 14.83 6.94 9.05
C PHE A 310 13.60 7.78 9.40
N TRP A 311 12.54 7.71 8.59
CA TRP A 311 11.36 8.57 8.77
C TRP A 311 10.61 8.34 10.09
N GLY A 312 10.83 7.20 10.75
CA GLY A 312 10.36 6.98 12.12
C GLY A 312 10.92 8.01 13.11
N PHE A 313 12.14 8.52 12.87
CA PHE A 313 12.78 9.54 13.69
C PHE A 313 12.08 10.90 13.61
N LEU A 314 11.52 11.26 12.45
CA LEU A 314 10.83 12.54 12.22
C LEU A 314 9.31 12.44 12.33
N GLN A 315 8.77 11.27 12.69
CA GLN A 315 7.35 11.00 12.59
C GLN A 315 6.54 11.86 13.58
N GLY A 316 5.58 12.62 13.04
CA GLY A 316 4.69 13.46 13.85
C GLY A 316 5.34 14.77 14.34
N MET A 317 6.56 15.06 13.89
CA MET A 317 7.27 16.28 14.25
C MET A 317 6.91 17.44 13.30
N THR A 318 6.94 18.66 13.83
CA THR A 318 7.00 19.89 13.05
C THR A 318 8.41 20.44 13.15
N LEU A 319 9.07 20.62 12.01
CA LEU A 319 10.46 21.07 11.98
C LEU A 319 10.54 22.61 11.94
N PRO A 320 11.37 23.22 12.79
CA PRO A 320 11.72 24.63 12.67
C PRO A 320 12.35 24.94 11.31
N GLY A 321 12.09 26.13 10.77
CA GLY A 321 12.61 26.52 9.46
C GLY A 321 14.13 26.67 9.41
N ASP A 322 14.75 26.99 10.55
CA ASP A 322 16.20 27.13 10.73
C ASP A 322 16.94 25.78 10.86
N GLU A 323 16.22 24.68 11.06
CA GLU A 323 16.79 23.32 11.02
C GLU A 323 16.83 22.72 9.61
N LEU A 324 16.26 23.39 8.61
CA LEU A 324 16.20 22.90 7.23
C LEU A 324 17.35 23.47 6.37
N PRO A 325 17.93 22.68 5.44
CA PRO A 325 17.61 21.27 5.16
C PRO A 325 18.25 20.29 6.16
N ILE A 326 17.54 19.19 6.46
CA ILE A 326 18.13 18.04 7.15
C ILE A 326 18.89 17.19 6.14
N CYS A 327 20.21 17.14 6.26
CA CYS A 327 21.10 16.34 5.41
C CYS A 327 21.73 15.21 6.24
N VAL A 328 21.27 13.98 6.05
CA VAL A 328 21.73 12.80 6.79
C VAL A 328 22.09 11.63 5.88
N PHE A 329 22.96 10.75 6.33
CA PHE A 329 23.34 9.53 5.62
C PHE A 329 23.51 8.34 6.59
N ASP A 330 23.46 7.13 6.05
CA ASP A 330 23.60 5.87 6.79
C ASP A 330 24.42 4.87 5.98
N ARG A 331 25.31 4.14 6.65
CA ARG A 331 26.17 3.08 6.10
C ARG A 331 26.26 1.86 7.03
N SER A 332 25.22 1.66 7.85
CA SER A 332 25.29 0.80 9.05
C SER A 332 25.06 -0.70 8.79
N GLY A 333 24.80 -1.13 7.55
CA GLY A 333 24.56 -2.55 7.29
C GLY A 333 24.12 -2.88 5.87
N THR A 334 23.55 -4.07 5.72
CA THR A 334 23.15 -4.67 4.45
C THR A 334 21.73 -4.30 4.03
N SER A 335 21.49 -4.28 2.73
CA SER A 335 20.17 -4.33 2.13
C SER A 335 19.95 -5.69 1.48
N HIS A 336 18.70 -6.16 1.46
CA HIS A 336 18.34 -7.46 0.91
C HIS A 336 17.21 -7.36 -0.12
N ARG A 337 17.38 -8.01 -1.26
CA ARG A 337 16.40 -8.08 -2.35
C ARG A 337 16.40 -9.48 -2.97
N TYR A 338 15.23 -10.06 -3.14
CA TYR A 338 15.09 -11.31 -3.87
C TYR A 338 15.09 -11.00 -5.37
N GLU A 339 16.27 -10.91 -5.98
CA GLU A 339 16.40 -10.47 -7.36
C GLU A 339 15.89 -11.53 -8.34
N SER A 340 15.10 -11.14 -9.33
CA SER A 340 14.57 -12.07 -10.35
C SER A 340 15.64 -12.52 -11.34
N GLY A 341 15.80 -13.83 -11.54
CA GLY A 341 16.76 -14.42 -12.49
C GLY A 341 17.63 -15.53 -11.89
N GLY A 342 18.59 -16.02 -12.68
CA GLY A 342 19.64 -16.91 -12.19
C GLY A 342 20.61 -16.20 -11.25
N ILE A 343 21.57 -16.94 -10.67
CA ILE A 343 22.64 -16.35 -9.88
C ILE A 343 23.53 -15.53 -10.84
N HIS A 344 23.70 -14.25 -10.54
CA HIS A 344 24.56 -13.31 -11.26
C HIS A 344 25.88 -13.09 -10.49
N GLY A 345 26.79 -12.30 -11.05
CA GLY A 345 28.01 -11.89 -10.37
C GLY A 345 27.76 -10.79 -9.33
N ILE A 346 28.82 -10.12 -8.89
CA ILE A 346 28.71 -9.04 -7.88
C ILE A 346 27.94 -7.81 -8.38
N GLU A 347 27.65 -7.72 -9.68
CA GLU A 347 26.82 -6.68 -10.29
C GLU A 347 25.33 -6.79 -9.94
N ARG A 348 24.87 -7.97 -9.50
CA ARG A 348 23.47 -8.19 -9.11
C ARG A 348 23.37 -9.27 -8.03
N VAL A 349 23.18 -8.82 -6.79
CA VAL A 349 23.26 -9.64 -5.58
C VAL A 349 21.99 -9.51 -4.74
N ASP A 350 21.69 -10.54 -3.97
CA ASP A 350 20.53 -10.52 -3.06
C ASP A 350 20.87 -9.80 -1.74
N GLU A 351 22.15 -9.71 -1.39
CA GLU A 351 22.67 -8.98 -0.23
C GLU A 351 23.75 -7.99 -0.67
N PHE A 352 23.54 -6.70 -0.41
CA PHE A 352 24.47 -5.64 -0.80
C PHE A 352 24.65 -4.57 0.28
N HIS A 353 25.72 -3.80 0.12
CA HIS A 353 26.07 -2.64 0.94
C HIS A 353 25.86 -1.40 0.08
N ARG A 354 25.17 -0.38 0.61
CA ARG A 354 24.93 0.89 -0.10
C ARG A 354 25.24 2.09 0.77
#